data_AF-A0A0G1BCL5-F1
#
_entry.id   AF-A0A0G1BCL5-F1
#
_cell.length_a   1.000
_cell.length_b   1.000
_cell.length_c   1.000
_cell.angle_alpha   90.00
_cell.angle_beta   90.00
_cell.angle_gamma   90.00
#
_symmetry.space_group_name_H-M   'P 1'
#
loop_
_entity.id
_entity.type
_entity.pdbx_description
1 polymer ?
#
loop_
_entity_poly.entity_id
_entity_poly.type
_entity_poly.pdbx_seq_one_letter_code
_entity_poly.pdbx_strand_id
1 'polypeptide(L)' 'MRLSNKQTGRQDFVDNKVHELINALLPKTKQINWDIDVIANIRDNIYKEISRKVKGMNERRFYP' A
#
# COMPACT_ATOMS: atom_id res chain seq x y z
N MET A 1 -9.01 16.36 7.23
CA MET A 1 -7.78 16.32 8.06
C MET A 1 -6.58 16.35 7.15
N ARG A 2 -5.58 17.21 7.40
CA ARG A 2 -4.35 17.28 6.61
C ARG A 2 -3.31 16.40 7.30
N LEU A 3 -2.78 15.39 6.60
CA LEU A 3 -1.73 14.54 7.14
C LEU A 3 -0.44 15.35 7.35
N SER A 4 0.32 15.02 8.38
CA SER A 4 1.67 15.59 8.54
C SER A 4 2.60 15.03 7.45
N ASN A 5 3.61 15.80 7.04
CA ASN A 5 4.59 15.37 6.03
C ASN A 5 5.22 14.00 6.34
N LYS A 6 5.40 13.68 7.63
CA LYS A 6 5.87 12.37 8.07
C LYS A 6 4.85 11.27 7.81
N GLN A 7 3.56 11.51 8.04
CA GLN A 7 2.51 10.53 7.73
C GLN A 7 2.38 10.31 6.23
N THR A 8 2.46 11.37 5.43
CA THR A 8 2.48 11.27 3.97
C THR A 8 3.64 10.41 3.49
N GLY A 9 4.87 10.63 3.97
CA GLY A 9 6.02 9.82 3.54
C GLY A 9 5.92 8.33 3.91
N ARG A 10 5.31 7.98 5.04
CA ARG A 10 5.08 6.57 5.43
C ARG A 10 4.03 5.91 4.52
N GLN A 11 3.02 6.68 4.12
CA GLN A 11 1.99 6.22 3.19
C GLN A 11 2.58 6.05 1.78
N ASP A 12 3.34 7.02 1.28
CA ASP A 12 4.03 6.95 -0.01
C ASP A 12 4.97 5.75 -0.08
N PHE A 13 5.67 5.41 1.01
CA PHE A 13 6.50 4.21 1.07
C PHE A 13 5.69 2.93 0.81
N VAL A 14 4.55 2.78 1.51
CA VAL A 14 3.67 1.61 1.33
C VAL A 14 3.05 1.59 -0.07
N ASP A 15 2.59 2.74 -0.55
CA ASP A 15 1.98 2.88 -1.88
C ASP A 15 2.97 2.50 -3.00
N ASN A 16 4.25 2.90 -2.87
CA ASN A 16 5.32 2.45 -3.77
C ASN A 16 5.51 0.93 -3.75
N LYS A 17 5.49 0.29 -2.57
CA LYS A 17 5.61 -1.17 -2.46
C LYS A 17 4.43 -1.91 -3.05
N VAL A 18 3.23 -1.34 -2.93
CA VAL A 18 2.04 -1.88 -3.58
C VAL A 18 2.14 -1.73 -5.09
N HIS A 19 2.59 -0.59 -5.59
CA HIS A 19 2.81 -0.37 -7.03
C HIS A 19 3.86 -1.32 -7.63
N GLU A 20 4.98 -1.51 -6.93
CA GLU A 20 6.01 -2.50 -7.29
C GLU A 20 5.42 -3.92 -7.35
N LEU A 21 4.64 -4.32 -6.34
CA LEU A 21 3.99 -5.63 -6.29
C LEU A 21 3.03 -5.85 -7.45
N ILE A 22 2.15 -4.86 -7.73
CA ILE A 22 1.19 -4.94 -8.84
C ILE A 22 1.94 -5.22 -10.14
N ASN A 23 2.98 -4.44 -10.44
CA ASN A 23 3.74 -4.60 -11.67
C ASN A 23 4.56 -5.89 -11.72
N ALA A 24 5.02 -6.41 -10.58
CA ALA A 24 5.70 -7.70 -10.51
C ALA A 24 4.77 -8.89 -10.79
N LEU A 25 3.48 -8.76 -10.51
CA LEU A 25 2.47 -9.81 -10.74
C LEU A 25 1.92 -9.82 -12.17
N LEU A 26 2.11 -8.73 -12.93
CA LEU A 26 1.64 -8.65 -14.31
C LEU A 26 2.53 -9.46 -15.26
N PRO A 27 2.00 -9.93 -16.40
CA PRO A 27 2.82 -10.45 -17.48
C PRO A 27 3.86 -9.40 -17.91
N LYS A 28 5.07 -9.83 -18.29
CA LYS A 28 6.19 -8.94 -18.68
C LYS A 28 5.86 -7.92 -19.78
N THR A 29 4.80 -8.14 -20.54
CA THR A 29 4.33 -7.27 -21.63
C THR A 29 3.33 -6.21 -21.17
N LYS A 30 3.00 -6.17 -19.88
CA LYS A 30 2.02 -5.26 -19.29
C LYS A 30 2.64 -4.51 -18.11
N GLN A 31 2.26 -3.26 -17.97
CA GLN A 31 2.62 -2.41 -16.83
C GLN A 31 1.42 -1.54 -16.49
N ILE A 32 1.20 -1.31 -15.21
CA ILE A 32 0.25 -0.32 -14.69
C ILE A 32 1.05 0.90 -14.26
N ASN A 33 0.73 2.04 -14.87
CA ASN A 33 1.25 3.35 -14.45
C ASN A 33 0.77 3.68 -13.03
N TRP A 34 1.34 4.71 -12.42
CA TRP A 34 0.90 5.14 -11.10
C TRP A 34 -0.59 5.52 -11.11
N ASP A 35 -1.41 4.69 -10.49
CA ASP A 35 -2.85 4.86 -10.35
C ASP A 35 -3.19 4.79 -8.85
N ILE A 36 -3.42 5.95 -8.26
CA ILE A 36 -3.57 6.09 -6.81
C ILE A 36 -4.80 5.37 -6.29
N ASP A 37 -5.88 5.27 -7.08
CA ASP A 37 -7.12 4.64 -6.65
C ASP A 37 -6.94 3.12 -6.61
N VAL A 38 -6.27 2.55 -7.63
CA VAL A 38 -5.92 1.13 -7.66
C VAL A 38 -4.95 0.79 -6.54
N ILE A 39 -3.90 1.58 -6.36
CA ILE A 39 -2.88 1.38 -5.31
C ILE A 39 -3.54 1.45 -3.92
N ALA A 40 -4.36 2.47 -3.66
CA ALA A 40 -5.05 2.64 -2.39
C ALA A 40 -6.00 1.47 -2.10
N ASN A 41 -6.79 1.05 -3.08
CA ASN A 41 -7.70 -0.08 -2.91
C ASN A 41 -6.94 -1.39 -2.59
N ILE A 42 -5.85 -1.67 -3.29
CA ILE A 42 -5.06 -2.88 -3.04
C ILE A 42 -4.39 -2.81 -1.67
N ARG A 43 -3.77 -1.68 -1.32
CA ARG A 43 -3.19 -1.43 0.00
C ARG A 43 -4.19 -1.70 1.11
N ASP A 44 -5.41 -1.18 0.99
CA ASP A 44 -6.44 -1.31 2.03
C ASP A 44 -6.88 -2.78 2.19
N ASN A 45 -6.93 -3.54 1.10
CA ASN A 45 -7.19 -4.98 1.15
C ASN A 45 -6.04 -5.76 1.78
N ILE A 46 -4.77 -5.42 1.46
CA ILE A 46 -3.60 -6.00 2.11
C ILE A 46 -3.63 -5.74 3.61
N TYR A 47 -3.92 -4.50 4.04
CA TYR A 47 -4.04 -4.17 5.46
C TYR A 47 -5.14 -4.98 6.16
N LYS A 48 -6.32 -5.12 5.54
CA LYS A 48 -7.44 -5.92 6.08
C LYS A 48 -7.04 -7.37 6.29
N GLU A 49 -6.36 -7.99 5.32
CA GLU A 49 -5.95 -9.39 5.46
C GLU A 49 -4.83 -9.58 6.50
N ILE A 50 -3.82 -8.71 6.49
CA ILE A 50 -2.72 -8.80 7.46
C ILE A 50 -3.22 -8.54 8.88
N SER A 51 -4.09 -7.54 9.07
CA SER A 51 -4.62 -7.20 10.41
C SER A 51 -5.47 -8.32 11.02
N ARG A 52 -6.14 -9.13 10.19
CA ARG A 52 -6.87 -10.33 10.66
C ARG A 52 -5.94 -11.46 11.11
N LYS A 53 -4.76 -11.56 10.51
CA LYS A 53 -3.81 -12.68 10.76
C LYS A 53 -2.73 -12.34 11.78
N VAL A 54 -2.28 -11.09 11.83
CA VAL A 54 -1.17 -10.65 12.68
C VAL A 54 -1.72 -9.92 13.91
N LYS A 55 -1.66 -10.60 15.06
CA LYS A 55 -2.12 -10.04 16.34
C LYS A 55 -1.37 -8.73 16.65
N GLY A 56 -2.13 -7.67 16.93
CA GLY A 56 -1.57 -6.36 17.28
C GLY A 56 -1.13 -5.51 16.08
N MET A 57 -1.41 -5.94 14.85
CA MET A 57 -1.28 -5.09 13.67
C MET A 57 -2.30 -3.95 13.73
N ASN A 58 -1.83 -2.73 13.49
CA ASN A 58 -2.65 -1.51 13.39
C ASN A 58 -2.02 -0.56 12.36
N GLU A 59 -2.74 0.50 12.00
CA GLU A 59 -2.28 1.45 10.96
C GLU A 59 -0.88 2.00 11.23
N ARG A 60 -0.55 2.34 12.47
CA ARG A 60 0.78 2.91 12.80
C ARG A 60 1.93 1.93 12.57
N ARG A 61 1.66 0.62 12.65
CA ARG A 61 2.62 -0.44 12.37
C ARG A 61 2.64 -0.83 10.90
N PHE A 62 1.49 -0.70 10.23
CA PHE A 62 1.35 -1.00 8.81
C PHE A 62 2.01 0.07 7.93
N TYR A 63 1.89 1.34 8.31
CA TYR A 63 2.66 2.46 7.77
C TYR A 63 3.86 2.68 8.68
N PRO A 64 5.06 2.13 8.41
CA PRO A 64 6.22 2.13 9.31
C PRO A 64 6.90 3.47 9.42
#